data_AF-A0A4R9EUA1-F1
#
_entry.id   AF-A0A4R9EUA1-F1
#
_cell.length_a   1.000
_cell.length_b   1.000
_cell.length_c   1.000
_cell.angle_alpha   90.00
_cell.angle_beta   90.00
_cell.angle_gamma   90.00
#
_symmetry.space_group_name_H-M   'P 1'
#
loop_
_entity.id
_entity.type
_entity.pdbx_description
1 polymer ?
#
loop_
_entity_poly.entity_id
_entity_poly.type
_entity_poly.pdbx_seq_one_letter_code
_entity_poly.pdbx_strand_id
1 'polypeptide(L)'
;MRSEYVLSAPLTDDWLRQCTDDLAPRLTSTGDARAFLIQAPDGTLAACALGLISPVLPAPSYPRGRAARVQLVVTHPNFRRRGYARAVVAALLDHLTAEDTTLFELHTSPQAAPLYRDFGFSGSPALMRMTRRSTSAPLPAATGGGPSWVPPEQYAQSLPKAVAYVCLYVTDEADRPLQLHSVYSPSHPWHMIGGALDLGETPWEAAVRECREETGLDIAGPPRLLATVYGPPRPRRPFSTVQFVFDGGRLSTEQIHRIVLAPHEHDEARVLPLDQWQALMPDTDFARLRAVEEARRTGVAGYFDSWGTT
;
A
#
# COMPACT_ATOMS: atom_id res chain seq x y z
N MET A 1 -19.86 -26.22 -12.73
CA MET A 1 -19.63 -27.62 -13.15
C MET A 1 -19.09 -28.42 -11.98
N ARG A 2 -19.66 -29.60 -11.69
CA ARG A 2 -19.34 -30.40 -10.49
C ARG A 2 -18.31 -31.49 -10.82
N SER A 3 -17.38 -31.74 -9.90
CA SER A 3 -16.49 -32.89 -9.91
C SER A 3 -16.35 -33.38 -8.46
N GLU A 4 -16.59 -34.67 -8.22
CA GLU A 4 -16.42 -35.31 -6.91
C GLU A 4 -14.99 -35.17 -6.36
N TYR A 5 -14.02 -34.83 -7.21
CA TYR A 5 -12.63 -34.59 -6.85
C TYR A 5 -12.32 -33.15 -6.41
N VAL A 6 -13.26 -32.21 -6.59
CA VAL A 6 -13.06 -30.78 -6.27
C VAL A 6 -13.89 -30.38 -5.05
N LEU A 7 -15.11 -30.89 -4.91
CA LEU A 7 -15.99 -30.63 -3.78
C LEU A 7 -16.75 -31.90 -3.39
N SER A 8 -16.65 -32.31 -2.12
CA SER A 8 -17.33 -33.49 -1.58
C SER A 8 -18.82 -33.25 -1.27
N ALA A 9 -19.26 -31.99 -1.20
CA ALA A 9 -20.64 -31.57 -0.99
C ALA A 9 -20.96 -30.34 -1.85
N PRO A 10 -22.24 -30.09 -2.20
CA PRO A 10 -22.63 -28.86 -2.89
C PRO A 10 -22.28 -27.64 -2.04
N LEU A 11 -21.78 -26.58 -2.67
CA LEU A 11 -21.70 -25.27 -2.03
C LEU A 11 -23.13 -24.74 -1.85
N THR A 12 -23.40 -24.16 -0.69
CA THR A 12 -24.63 -23.37 -0.48
C THR A 12 -24.55 -22.07 -1.30
N ASP A 13 -25.69 -21.40 -1.48
CA ASP A 13 -25.73 -20.12 -2.20
C ASP A 13 -24.82 -19.06 -1.55
N ASP A 14 -24.68 -19.09 -0.22
CA ASP A 14 -23.78 -18.22 0.52
C ASP A 14 -22.32 -18.45 0.13
N TRP A 15 -21.91 -19.73 0.06
CA TRP A 15 -20.57 -20.09 -0.39
C TRP A 15 -20.33 -19.75 -1.86
N LEU A 16 -21.34 -19.87 -2.71
CA LEU A 16 -21.24 -19.46 -4.10
C LEU A 16 -21.03 -17.94 -4.24
N ARG A 17 -21.78 -17.14 -3.47
CA ARG A 17 -21.59 -15.67 -3.43
C ARG A 17 -20.19 -15.33 -2.94
N GLN A 18 -19.76 -15.88 -1.81
CA GLN A 18 -18.42 -15.66 -1.27
C GLN A 18 -17.32 -16.01 -2.29
N CYS A 19 -17.38 -17.19 -2.92
CA CYS A 19 -16.42 -17.58 -3.95
C CYS A 19 -16.44 -16.65 -5.17
N THR A 20 -17.60 -16.08 -5.51
CA THR A 20 -17.72 -15.11 -6.60
C THR A 20 -17.04 -13.80 -6.23
N ASP A 21 -17.36 -13.26 -5.05
CA ASP A 21 -16.81 -12.01 -4.54
C ASP A 21 -15.29 -12.09 -4.38
N ASP A 22 -14.77 -13.26 -3.97
CA ASP A 22 -13.33 -13.50 -3.81
C ASP A 22 -12.61 -13.70 -5.14
N LEU A 23 -13.24 -14.35 -6.13
CA LEU A 23 -12.61 -14.67 -7.41
C LEU A 23 -12.66 -13.49 -8.40
N ALA A 24 -13.74 -12.71 -8.41
CA ALA A 24 -13.94 -11.61 -9.34
C ALA A 24 -12.76 -10.61 -9.40
N PRO A 25 -12.25 -10.05 -8.28
CA PRO A 25 -11.13 -9.10 -8.33
C PRO A 25 -9.83 -9.76 -8.83
N ARG A 26 -9.66 -11.07 -8.61
CA ARG A 26 -8.48 -11.83 -9.01
C ARG A 26 -8.41 -12.08 -10.52
N LEU A 27 -9.55 -12.07 -11.21
CA LEU A 27 -9.64 -12.26 -12.67
C LEU A 27 -9.35 -10.99 -13.49
N THR A 28 -9.14 -9.84 -12.83
CA THR A 28 -8.76 -8.59 -13.51
C THR A 28 -7.34 -8.69 -14.11
N SER A 29 -6.98 -7.77 -15.01
CA SER A 29 -5.64 -7.76 -15.63
C SER A 29 -4.50 -7.64 -14.61
N THR A 30 -4.74 -6.95 -13.50
CA THR A 30 -3.81 -6.80 -12.38
C THR A 30 -3.95 -7.89 -11.31
N GLY A 31 -4.99 -8.71 -11.39
CA GLY A 31 -5.24 -9.83 -10.48
C GLY A 31 -4.36 -11.04 -10.77
N ASP A 32 -4.37 -12.01 -9.84
CA ASP A 32 -3.52 -13.19 -9.83
C ASP A 32 -4.22 -14.45 -10.37
N ALA A 33 -5.37 -14.34 -11.02
CA ALA A 33 -6.10 -15.48 -11.58
C ALA A 33 -6.34 -15.31 -13.09
N ARG A 34 -6.30 -16.43 -13.83
CA ARG A 34 -6.63 -16.50 -15.25
C ARG A 34 -7.58 -17.66 -15.50
N ALA A 35 -8.71 -17.37 -16.14
CA ALA A 35 -9.73 -18.37 -16.46
C ALA A 35 -10.00 -18.42 -17.96
N PHE A 36 -10.02 -19.62 -18.52
CA PHE A 36 -10.36 -19.88 -19.91
C PHE A 36 -11.53 -20.83 -19.98
N LEU A 37 -12.54 -20.47 -20.77
CA LEU A 37 -13.78 -21.21 -20.86
C LEU A 37 -14.20 -21.47 -22.30
N ILE A 38 -14.92 -22.59 -22.48
CA ILE A 38 -15.66 -22.90 -23.69
C ILE A 38 -17.13 -22.87 -23.33
N GLN A 39 -17.88 -22.03 -24.02
CA GLN A 39 -19.34 -21.99 -23.94
C GLN A 39 -19.92 -22.75 -25.14
N ALA A 40 -20.91 -23.60 -24.87
CA ALA A 40 -21.68 -24.26 -25.91
C ALA A 40 -22.68 -23.26 -26.55
N PRO A 41 -23.20 -23.55 -27.76
CA PRO A 41 -24.14 -22.64 -28.45
C PRO A 41 -25.41 -22.32 -27.66
N ASP A 42 -25.82 -23.21 -26.76
CA ASP A 42 -26.98 -23.05 -25.87
C ASP A 42 -26.69 -22.20 -24.62
N GLY A 43 -25.47 -21.66 -24.51
CA GLY A 43 -25.01 -20.88 -23.37
C GLY A 43 -24.41 -21.72 -22.23
N THR A 44 -24.44 -23.06 -22.30
CA THR A 44 -23.90 -23.93 -21.26
C THR A 44 -22.37 -23.83 -21.20
N LEU A 45 -21.80 -23.73 -20.00
CA LEU A 45 -20.35 -23.80 -19.82
C LEU A 45 -19.84 -25.23 -20.07
N ALA A 46 -19.26 -25.47 -21.24
CA ALA A 46 -18.83 -26.79 -21.70
C ALA A 46 -17.49 -27.22 -21.08
N ALA A 47 -16.53 -26.30 -20.95
CA ALA A 47 -15.27 -26.53 -20.25
C ALA A 47 -14.72 -25.26 -19.63
N CYS A 48 -13.90 -25.40 -18.59
CA CYS A 48 -13.21 -24.30 -17.92
C CYS A 48 -11.86 -24.76 -17.36
N ALA A 49 -10.83 -23.93 -17.47
CA ALA A 49 -9.58 -24.04 -16.75
C ALA A 49 -9.32 -22.75 -15.96
N LEU A 50 -8.84 -22.89 -14.71
CA LEU A 50 -8.45 -21.77 -13.84
C LEU A 50 -7.01 -21.96 -13.40
N GLY A 51 -6.17 -20.95 -13.65
CA GLY A 51 -4.81 -20.83 -13.12
C GLY A 51 -4.74 -19.75 -12.05
N LEU A 52 -3.98 -19.99 -10.98
CA LEU A 52 -3.65 -19.01 -9.95
C LEU A 52 -2.14 -18.75 -9.98
N ILE A 53 -1.75 -17.49 -10.06
CA ILE A 53 -0.37 -17.02 -10.14
C ILE A 53 0.11 -16.70 -8.72
N SER A 54 1.32 -17.12 -8.37
CA SER A 54 1.95 -16.84 -7.09
C SER A 54 3.42 -16.48 -7.27
N PRO A 55 3.92 -15.46 -6.55
CA PRO A 55 5.35 -15.22 -6.48
C PRO A 55 6.05 -16.35 -5.73
N VAL A 56 7.24 -16.74 -6.21
CA VAL A 56 8.16 -17.69 -5.58
C VAL A 56 9.57 -17.11 -5.62
N LEU A 57 10.47 -17.63 -4.80
CA LEU A 57 11.88 -17.25 -4.91
C LEU A 57 12.43 -17.63 -6.29
N PRO A 58 13.13 -16.73 -7.00
CA PRO A 58 13.78 -17.06 -8.25
C PRO A 58 14.73 -18.25 -8.14
N ALA A 59 14.76 -19.08 -9.17
CA ALA A 59 15.74 -20.15 -9.33
C ALA A 59 16.19 -20.24 -10.79
N PRO A 60 17.33 -20.88 -11.11
CA PRO A 60 17.79 -21.02 -12.50
C PRO A 60 16.74 -21.60 -13.46
N SER A 61 15.88 -22.50 -12.98
CA SER A 61 14.78 -23.11 -13.76
C SER A 61 13.54 -22.23 -13.92
N TYR A 62 13.41 -21.14 -13.15
CA TYR A 62 12.30 -20.18 -13.20
C TYR A 62 12.77 -18.81 -12.68
N PRO A 63 13.59 -18.09 -13.47
CA PRO A 63 14.38 -16.95 -12.98
C PRO A 63 13.55 -15.72 -12.60
N ARG A 64 12.28 -15.66 -13.01
CA ARG A 64 11.39 -14.54 -12.69
C ARG A 64 10.63 -14.70 -11.38
N GLY A 65 10.77 -15.85 -10.71
CA GLY A 65 10.07 -16.09 -9.45
C GLY A 65 8.54 -16.05 -9.60
N ARG A 66 8.02 -16.46 -10.76
CA ARG A 66 6.58 -16.49 -11.06
C ARG A 66 6.15 -17.92 -11.35
N ALA A 67 5.30 -18.46 -10.48
CA ALA A 67 4.72 -19.78 -10.63
C ALA A 67 3.20 -19.66 -10.83
N ALA A 68 2.61 -20.61 -11.56
CA ALA A 68 1.17 -20.74 -11.64
C ALA A 68 0.74 -22.16 -11.28
N ARG A 69 -0.32 -22.25 -10.47
CA ARG A 69 -1.01 -23.49 -10.19
C ARG A 69 -2.26 -23.59 -11.05
N VAL A 70 -2.40 -24.67 -11.82
CA VAL A 70 -3.68 -25.03 -12.44
C VAL A 70 -4.61 -25.53 -11.34
N GLN A 71 -5.48 -24.64 -10.89
CA GLN A 71 -6.35 -24.85 -9.73
C GLN A 71 -7.52 -25.79 -10.07
N LEU A 72 -8.09 -25.64 -11.27
CA LEU A 72 -9.14 -26.54 -11.74
C LEU A 72 -9.09 -26.68 -13.26
N VAL A 73 -9.49 -27.87 -13.73
CA VAL A 73 -9.90 -28.11 -15.11
C VAL A 73 -11.16 -28.95 -15.05
N VAL A 74 -12.24 -28.46 -15.64
CA VAL A 74 -13.52 -29.16 -15.64
C VAL A 74 -14.13 -29.15 -17.03
N THR A 75 -14.67 -30.28 -17.44
CA THR A 75 -15.46 -30.44 -18.65
C THR A 75 -16.81 -31.02 -18.28
N HIS A 76 -17.87 -30.34 -18.72
CA HIS A 76 -19.24 -30.77 -18.49
C HIS A 76 -19.46 -32.17 -19.07
N PRO A 77 -20.14 -33.10 -18.36
CA PRO A 77 -20.28 -34.50 -18.78
C PRO A 77 -20.72 -34.70 -20.23
N ASN A 78 -21.72 -33.94 -20.69
CA ASN A 78 -22.27 -34.01 -22.05
C ASN A 78 -21.28 -33.57 -23.15
N PHE A 79 -20.19 -32.90 -22.77
CA PHE A 79 -19.18 -32.35 -23.69
C PHE A 79 -17.80 -33.02 -23.54
N ARG A 80 -17.71 -34.11 -22.77
CA ARG A 80 -16.46 -34.89 -22.62
C ARG A 80 -16.05 -35.59 -23.93
N ARG A 81 -14.78 -35.95 -24.03
CA ARG A 81 -14.16 -36.64 -25.18
C ARG A 81 -14.22 -35.84 -26.51
N ARG A 82 -14.38 -34.51 -26.44
CA ARG A 82 -14.36 -33.59 -27.58
C ARG A 82 -13.11 -32.71 -27.67
N GLY A 83 -12.08 -33.01 -26.87
CA GLY A 83 -10.85 -32.21 -26.80
C GLY A 83 -10.95 -30.89 -26.02
N TYR A 84 -12.12 -30.53 -25.48
CA TYR A 84 -12.31 -29.25 -24.79
C TYR A 84 -11.39 -29.04 -23.58
N ALA A 85 -11.12 -30.08 -22.78
CA ALA A 85 -10.14 -30.00 -21.69
C ALA A 85 -8.76 -29.61 -22.20
N ARG A 86 -8.31 -30.18 -23.33
CA ARG A 86 -7.04 -29.83 -23.96
C ARG A 86 -7.05 -28.38 -24.43
N ALA A 87 -8.13 -27.93 -25.06
CA ALA A 87 -8.25 -26.57 -25.56
C ALA A 87 -8.17 -25.51 -24.44
N VAL A 88 -8.91 -25.68 -23.33
CA VAL A 88 -8.86 -24.70 -22.23
C VAL A 88 -7.53 -24.74 -21.47
N VAL A 89 -6.87 -25.90 -21.35
CA VAL A 89 -5.55 -26.01 -20.73
C VAL A 89 -4.48 -25.37 -21.61
N ALA A 90 -4.50 -25.62 -22.92
CA ALA A 90 -3.58 -24.99 -23.87
C ALA A 90 -3.69 -23.46 -23.78
N ALA A 91 -4.90 -22.91 -23.89
CA ALA A 91 -5.13 -21.47 -23.82
C ALA A 91 -4.64 -20.86 -22.49
N LEU A 92 -4.86 -21.56 -21.37
CA LEU A 92 -4.38 -21.13 -20.06
C LEU A 92 -2.85 -21.08 -19.99
N LEU A 93 -2.17 -22.15 -20.43
CA LEU A 93 -0.71 -22.24 -20.36
C LEU A 93 -0.04 -21.24 -21.31
N ASP A 94 -0.57 -21.09 -22.53
CA ASP A 94 -0.06 -20.14 -23.52
C ASP A 94 -0.15 -18.70 -22.98
N HIS A 95 -1.31 -18.34 -22.39
CA HIS A 95 -1.50 -17.02 -21.79
C HIS A 95 -0.56 -16.76 -20.60
N LEU A 96 -0.45 -17.72 -19.69
CA LEU A 96 0.42 -17.58 -18.52
C LEU A 96 1.91 -17.51 -18.90
N THR A 97 2.31 -18.20 -19.97
CA THR A 97 3.66 -18.13 -20.53
C THR A 97 3.93 -16.74 -21.12
N ALA A 98 2.95 -16.14 -21.81
CA ALA A 98 3.03 -14.76 -22.29
C ALA A 98 3.10 -13.73 -21.14
N GLU A 99 2.57 -14.06 -19.96
CA GLU A 99 2.72 -13.29 -18.71
C GLU A 99 3.94 -13.71 -17.86
N ASP A 100 4.95 -14.27 -18.53
CA ASP A 100 6.27 -14.57 -17.97
C ASP A 100 6.29 -15.64 -16.85
N THR A 101 5.23 -16.45 -16.75
CA THR A 101 5.20 -17.62 -15.87
C THR A 101 6.07 -18.73 -16.44
N THR A 102 6.94 -19.29 -15.61
CA THR A 102 7.93 -20.31 -16.03
C THR A 102 7.87 -21.59 -15.20
N LEU A 103 7.15 -21.58 -14.08
CA LEU A 103 6.87 -22.76 -13.27
C LEU A 103 5.37 -23.04 -13.25
N PHE A 104 4.97 -24.26 -13.61
CA PHE A 104 3.57 -24.69 -13.62
C PHE A 104 3.38 -25.90 -12.73
N GLU A 105 2.38 -25.85 -11.85
CA GLU A 105 2.04 -26.94 -10.94
C GLU A 105 0.56 -27.33 -11.06
N LEU A 106 0.26 -28.60 -10.84
CA LEU A 106 -1.13 -29.06 -10.78
C LEU A 106 -1.26 -30.33 -9.94
N HIS A 107 -2.48 -30.61 -9.50
CA HIS A 107 -2.86 -31.91 -8.97
C HIS A 107 -3.84 -32.57 -9.92
N THR A 108 -3.59 -33.83 -10.27
CA THR A 108 -4.41 -34.58 -11.21
C THR A 108 -4.64 -36.00 -10.73
N SER A 109 -5.76 -36.60 -11.17
CA SER A 109 -6.02 -38.01 -10.96
C SER A 109 -5.19 -38.86 -11.93
N PRO A 110 -4.94 -40.16 -11.63
CA PRO A 110 -4.26 -41.06 -12.57
C PRO A 110 -4.92 -41.11 -13.96
N GLN A 111 -6.24 -40.96 -14.01
CA GLN A 111 -7.03 -40.98 -15.25
C GLN A 111 -6.81 -39.73 -16.12
N ALA A 112 -6.60 -38.57 -15.51
CA ALA A 112 -6.38 -37.31 -16.22
C ALA A 112 -4.89 -37.01 -16.45
N ALA A 113 -3.96 -37.71 -15.79
CA ALA A 113 -2.52 -37.55 -15.96
C ALA A 113 -2.01 -37.63 -17.42
N PRO A 114 -2.52 -38.51 -18.31
CA PRO A 114 -2.08 -38.53 -19.71
C PRO A 114 -2.26 -37.19 -20.43
N LEU A 115 -3.36 -36.47 -20.16
CA LEU A 115 -3.62 -35.16 -20.78
C LEU A 115 -2.52 -34.16 -20.45
N TYR A 116 -2.08 -34.11 -19.19
CA TYR A 116 -1.08 -33.15 -18.75
C TYR A 116 0.34 -33.53 -19.17
N ARG A 117 0.63 -34.82 -19.32
CA ARG A 117 1.92 -35.28 -19.89
C ARG A 117 2.14 -34.77 -21.31
N ASP A 118 1.08 -34.68 -22.11
CA ASP A 118 1.16 -34.10 -23.47
C ASP A 118 1.51 -32.60 -23.46
N PHE A 119 1.30 -31.91 -22.33
CA PHE A 119 1.71 -30.51 -22.12
C PHE A 119 3.08 -30.38 -21.44
N GLY A 120 3.84 -31.48 -21.33
CA GLY A 120 5.17 -31.46 -20.72
C GLY A 120 5.18 -31.54 -19.19
N PHE A 121 4.02 -31.74 -18.53
CA PHE A 121 4.02 -32.00 -17.09
C PHE A 121 4.62 -33.37 -16.78
N SER A 122 5.56 -33.39 -15.85
CA SER A 122 6.11 -34.62 -15.28
C SER A 122 5.64 -34.77 -13.84
N GLY A 123 5.27 -35.99 -13.44
CA GLY A 123 4.91 -36.29 -12.07
C GLY A 123 6.15 -36.58 -11.23
N SER A 124 6.20 -36.06 -10.00
CA SER A 124 7.25 -36.41 -9.02
C SER A 124 6.66 -37.30 -7.93
N PRO A 125 6.97 -38.60 -7.87
CA PRO A 125 6.49 -39.47 -6.80
C PRO A 125 7.09 -39.11 -5.42
N ALA A 126 8.20 -38.37 -5.40
CA ALA A 126 8.82 -37.87 -4.16
C ALA A 126 8.06 -36.69 -3.54
N LEU A 127 7.27 -35.96 -4.34
CA LEU A 127 6.49 -34.82 -3.88
C LEU A 127 5.04 -35.25 -3.65
N MET A 128 4.71 -35.54 -2.38
CA MET A 128 3.35 -35.88 -1.97
C MET A 128 2.57 -34.64 -1.55
N ARG A 129 1.29 -34.56 -1.95
CA ARG A 129 0.37 -33.53 -1.44
C ARG A 129 0.03 -33.82 0.03
N MET A 130 0.66 -33.10 0.94
CA MET A 130 0.28 -33.13 2.36
C MET A 130 -0.76 -32.04 2.66
N THR A 131 -1.79 -32.37 3.45
CA THR A 131 -2.84 -31.40 3.81
C THR A 131 -3.05 -31.43 5.31
N ARG A 132 -2.65 -30.36 5.98
CA ARG A 132 -3.05 -30.08 7.36
C ARG A 132 -4.10 -28.98 7.31
N ARG A 133 -5.33 -29.32 7.72
CA ARG A 133 -6.37 -28.32 7.95
C ARG A 133 -6.21 -27.85 9.39
N SER A 134 -5.94 -26.58 9.60
CA SER A 134 -6.12 -25.98 10.92
C SER A 134 -7.60 -25.71 11.09
N THR A 135 -8.14 -25.97 12.28
CA THR A 135 -9.41 -25.35 12.67
C THR A 135 -9.12 -23.86 12.77
N SER A 136 -9.53 -23.08 11.77
CA SER A 136 -9.68 -21.64 12.01
C SER A 136 -10.80 -21.48 13.05
N ALA A 137 -10.77 -20.39 13.82
CA ALA A 137 -11.98 -19.95 14.52
C ALA A 137 -13.17 -20.01 13.53
N PRO A 138 -14.37 -20.40 13.98
CA PRO A 138 -15.52 -20.52 13.10
C PRO A 138 -15.66 -19.24 12.29
N LEU A 139 -15.89 -19.38 10.98
CA LEU A 139 -16.34 -18.26 10.15
C LEU A 139 -17.56 -17.68 10.88
N PRO A 140 -17.54 -16.39 11.27
CA PRO A 140 -18.65 -15.81 11.99
C PRO A 140 -19.92 -16.07 11.17
N ALA A 141 -20.92 -16.66 11.83
CA ALA A 141 -22.21 -16.92 11.21
C ALA A 141 -22.68 -15.64 10.54
N ALA A 142 -23.22 -15.74 9.33
CA ALA A 142 -23.83 -14.63 8.62
C ALA A 142 -25.08 -14.16 9.38
N THR A 143 -24.86 -13.44 10.47
CA THR A 143 -25.86 -12.68 11.22
C THR A 143 -25.59 -11.21 10.93
N GLY A 144 -26.54 -10.59 10.25
CA GLY A 144 -26.68 -9.18 9.91
C GLY A 144 -25.58 -8.20 10.30
N GLY A 145 -25.02 -7.52 9.29
CA GLY A 145 -24.60 -6.12 9.40
C GLY A 145 -23.33 -5.79 10.18
N GLY A 146 -22.49 -6.76 10.55
CA GLY A 146 -21.14 -6.51 11.07
C GLY A 146 -20.07 -6.55 9.97
N PRO A 147 -18.95 -5.81 10.10
CA PRO A 147 -17.91 -5.80 9.06
C PRO A 147 -17.35 -7.21 8.88
N SER A 148 -17.37 -7.68 7.62
CA SER A 148 -16.74 -8.93 7.22
C SER A 148 -15.27 -8.93 7.65
N TRP A 149 -14.77 -10.06 8.15
CA TRP A 149 -13.35 -10.19 8.44
C TRP A 149 -12.58 -10.14 7.12
N VAL A 150 -11.75 -9.11 6.95
CA VAL A 150 -10.87 -8.91 5.80
C VAL A 150 -9.44 -9.16 6.28
N PRO A 151 -8.58 -9.86 5.50
CA PRO A 151 -7.15 -9.97 5.83
C PRO A 151 -6.55 -8.60 6.18
N PRO A 152 -5.72 -8.48 7.23
CA PRO A 152 -5.21 -7.20 7.70
C PRO A 152 -4.59 -6.33 6.62
N GLU A 153 -3.91 -6.93 5.65
CA GLU A 153 -3.27 -6.24 4.52
C GLU A 153 -4.30 -5.66 3.56
N GLN A 154 -5.37 -6.41 3.26
CA GLN A 154 -6.46 -5.96 2.41
C GLN A 154 -7.30 -4.88 3.11
N TYR A 155 -7.54 -5.05 4.41
CA TYR A 155 -8.19 -4.02 5.22
C TYR A 155 -7.35 -2.76 5.25
N ALA A 156 -6.05 -2.87 5.53
CA ALA A 156 -5.13 -1.75 5.51
C ALA A 156 -5.14 -1.05 4.14
N GLN A 157 -5.10 -1.79 3.02
CA GLN A 157 -5.17 -1.23 1.66
C GLN A 157 -6.48 -0.48 1.39
N SER A 158 -7.60 -0.89 2.00
CA SER A 158 -8.89 -0.20 1.87
C SER A 158 -8.98 1.11 2.66
N LEU A 159 -8.10 1.30 3.66
CA LEU A 159 -8.11 2.51 4.48
C LEU A 159 -7.52 3.70 3.71
N PRO A 160 -8.03 4.93 3.97
CA PRO A 160 -7.40 6.14 3.49
C PRO A 160 -5.91 6.17 3.84
N LYS A 161 -5.08 6.49 2.85
CA LYS A 161 -3.64 6.64 3.03
C LYS A 161 -3.30 8.10 3.24
N ALA A 162 -2.46 8.37 4.22
CA ALA A 162 -1.90 9.69 4.45
C ALA A 162 -0.37 9.61 4.50
N VAL A 163 0.29 10.58 3.88
CA VAL A 163 1.72 10.82 4.05
C VAL A 163 1.90 11.69 5.29
N ALA A 164 2.73 11.25 6.23
CA ALA A 164 3.03 12.02 7.42
C ALA A 164 4.24 12.94 7.16
N TYR A 165 4.15 14.16 7.65
CA TYR A 165 5.21 15.16 7.66
C TYR A 165 5.40 15.66 9.08
N VAL A 166 6.58 16.20 9.36
CA VAL A 166 6.91 16.79 10.65
C VAL A 166 7.49 18.18 10.45
N CYS A 167 7.27 19.06 11.42
CA CYS A 167 7.95 20.35 11.50
C CYS A 167 8.36 20.64 12.95
N LEU A 168 9.45 21.36 13.10
CA LEU A 168 9.86 21.97 14.36
C LEU A 168 9.70 23.48 14.27
N TYR A 169 8.89 24.00 15.20
CA TYR A 169 8.80 25.42 15.43
C TYR A 169 9.84 25.83 16.45
N VAL A 170 10.81 26.63 16.00
CA VAL A 170 11.95 27.07 16.80
C VAL A 170 11.96 28.58 16.84
N THR A 171 12.23 29.15 18.01
CA THR A 171 12.42 30.60 18.17
C THR A 171 13.80 30.91 18.71
N ASP A 172 14.21 32.17 18.62
CA ASP A 172 15.35 32.65 19.40
C ASP A 172 14.96 33.04 20.84
N GLU A 173 15.91 33.63 21.56
CA GLU A 173 15.73 34.14 22.93
C GLU A 173 14.75 35.32 23.03
N ALA A 174 14.44 35.98 21.90
CA ALA A 174 13.47 37.06 21.80
C ALA A 174 12.10 36.59 21.24
N ASP A 175 11.86 35.27 21.23
CA ASP A 175 10.64 34.63 20.71
C ASP A 175 10.35 34.95 19.23
N ARG A 176 11.41 35.18 18.43
CA ARG A 176 11.31 35.38 16.98
C ARG A 176 11.41 34.03 16.27
N PRO A 177 10.45 33.64 15.38
CA PRO A 177 10.53 32.38 14.66
C PRO A 177 11.69 32.31 13.68
N LEU A 178 12.36 31.16 13.67
CA LEU A 178 13.31 30.73 12.65
C LEU A 178 12.55 30.10 11.48
N GLN A 179 12.87 30.50 10.24
CA GLN A 179 12.46 29.77 9.03
C GLN A 179 13.66 29.53 8.12
N LEU A 180 13.59 28.44 7.35
CA LEU A 180 14.55 28.06 6.32
C LEU A 180 14.00 28.42 4.94
N HIS A 181 14.83 28.97 4.07
CA HIS A 181 14.47 29.25 2.68
C HIS A 181 14.67 27.99 1.83
N SER A 182 13.69 27.62 1.01
CA SER A 182 13.76 26.44 0.13
C SER A 182 14.33 26.78 -1.24
N VAL A 183 15.29 25.99 -1.72
CA VAL A 183 15.90 26.15 -3.05
C VAL A 183 15.04 25.58 -4.20
N TYR A 184 14.00 24.81 -3.88
CA TYR A 184 13.18 24.10 -4.87
C TYR A 184 11.69 24.49 -4.86
N SER A 185 11.25 25.30 -3.88
CA SER A 185 9.85 25.67 -3.70
C SER A 185 9.63 27.18 -3.84
N PRO A 186 9.59 27.72 -5.07
CA PRO A 186 9.42 29.16 -5.28
C PRO A 186 8.05 29.69 -4.82
N SER A 187 7.00 28.86 -4.80
CA SER A 187 5.65 29.28 -4.37
C SER A 187 5.46 29.25 -2.85
N HIS A 188 6.30 28.49 -2.15
CA HIS A 188 6.36 28.46 -0.69
C HIS A 188 7.84 28.57 -0.34
N PRO A 189 8.41 29.77 -0.28
CA PRO A 189 9.86 29.93 -0.18
C PRO A 189 10.41 29.74 1.24
N TRP A 190 9.60 29.90 2.29
CA TRP A 190 10.05 29.84 3.70
C TRP A 190 9.25 28.82 4.50
N HIS A 191 9.95 27.95 5.24
CA HIS A 191 9.35 26.87 6.03
C HIS A 191 9.98 26.73 7.42
N MET A 192 9.26 26.06 8.30
CA MET A 192 9.84 25.48 9.52
C MET A 192 10.79 24.33 9.14
N ILE A 193 11.71 24.01 10.04
CA ILE A 193 12.59 22.82 9.92
C ILE A 193 11.71 21.56 9.84
N GLY A 194 11.93 20.66 8.89
CA GLY A 194 11.27 19.36 8.88
C GLY A 194 10.88 18.82 7.50
N GLY A 195 10.69 17.50 7.46
CA GLY A 195 10.41 16.76 6.24
C GLY A 195 9.40 15.64 6.40
N ALA A 196 9.53 14.63 5.55
CA ALA A 196 8.61 13.50 5.47
C ALA A 196 8.97 12.42 6.51
N LEU A 197 7.97 11.66 6.92
CA LEU A 197 8.18 10.50 7.77
C LEU A 197 8.72 9.30 6.96
N ASP A 198 9.80 8.69 7.43
CA ASP A 198 10.33 7.42 6.97
C ASP A 198 9.52 6.23 7.53
N LEU A 199 9.70 5.06 6.90
CA LEU A 199 8.98 3.86 7.32
C LEU A 199 9.51 3.35 8.66
N GLY A 200 8.63 3.34 9.67
CA GLY A 200 8.90 2.73 10.97
C GLY A 200 9.40 3.71 12.03
N GLU A 201 9.62 4.98 11.68
CA GLU A 201 9.93 6.03 12.67
C GLU A 201 8.65 6.63 13.27
N THR A 202 8.77 7.14 14.50
CA THR A 202 7.75 7.97 15.13
C THR A 202 7.85 9.43 14.65
N PRO A 203 6.77 10.22 14.73
CA PRO A 203 6.83 11.65 14.38
C PRO A 203 7.89 12.46 15.13
N TRP A 204 8.22 12.07 16.37
CA TRP A 204 9.26 12.75 17.13
C TRP A 204 10.67 12.36 16.65
N GLU A 205 10.91 11.08 16.36
CA GLU A 205 12.19 10.62 15.79
C GLU A 205 12.47 11.29 14.45
N ALA A 206 11.45 11.42 13.60
CA ALA A 206 11.54 12.15 12.34
C ALA A 206 11.91 13.62 12.57
N ALA A 207 11.25 14.30 13.51
CA ALA A 207 11.55 15.71 13.80
C ALA A 207 13.01 15.89 14.25
N VAL A 208 13.52 15.00 15.11
CA VAL A 208 14.92 15.00 15.56
C VAL A 208 15.87 14.75 14.38
N ARG A 209 15.57 13.76 13.52
CA ARG A 209 16.36 13.44 12.33
C ARG A 209 16.42 14.63 11.37
N GLU A 210 15.29 15.17 10.98
CA GLU A 210 15.18 16.29 10.05
C GLU A 210 15.90 17.54 10.58
N CYS A 211 15.80 17.83 11.88
CA CYS A 211 16.54 18.95 12.47
C CYS A 211 18.04 18.81 12.29
N ARG A 212 18.56 17.61 12.53
CA ARG A 212 19.97 17.32 12.38
C ARG A 212 20.40 17.36 10.92
N GLU A 213 19.58 16.84 10.01
CA GLU A 213 19.87 16.80 8.57
C GLU A 213 19.84 18.20 7.93
N GLU A 214 18.82 19.00 8.23
CA GLU A 214 18.62 20.31 7.62
C GLU A 214 19.46 21.43 8.26
N THR A 215 19.81 21.31 9.55
CA THR A 215 20.45 22.42 10.29
C THR A 215 21.72 22.04 11.06
N GLY A 216 22.01 20.74 11.22
CA GLY A 216 23.11 20.26 12.06
C GLY A 216 22.87 20.43 13.57
N LEU A 217 21.68 20.87 13.99
CA LEU A 217 21.33 21.04 15.40
C LEU A 217 20.72 19.76 15.99
N ASP A 218 20.99 19.54 17.27
CA ASP A 218 20.30 18.52 18.06
C ASP A 218 19.24 19.18 18.93
N ILE A 219 18.01 18.67 18.87
CA ILE A 219 16.94 19.06 19.80
C ILE A 219 16.93 18.10 20.99
N ALA A 220 16.65 18.64 22.17
CA ALA A 220 16.56 17.87 23.40
C ALA A 220 15.21 18.12 24.09
N GLY A 221 14.72 17.09 24.78
CA GLY A 221 13.51 17.17 25.60
C GLY A 221 12.37 16.27 25.12
N PRO A 222 11.28 16.20 25.89
CA PRO A 222 10.11 15.43 25.49
C PRO A 222 9.35 16.14 24.35
N PRO A 223 8.70 15.39 23.44
CA PRO A 223 7.89 15.98 22.38
C PRO A 223 6.73 16.81 22.97
N ARG A 224 6.59 18.05 22.50
CA ARG A 224 5.42 18.90 22.76
C ARG A 224 4.77 19.29 21.43
N LEU A 225 3.59 18.74 21.16
CA LEU A 225 2.84 19.04 19.94
C LEU A 225 2.21 20.44 20.03
N LEU A 226 2.50 21.30 19.05
CA LEU A 226 1.91 22.63 18.91
C LEU A 226 0.74 22.63 17.94
N ALA A 227 0.82 21.84 16.86
CA ALA A 227 -0.24 21.80 15.87
C ALA A 227 -0.30 20.49 15.11
N THR A 228 -1.48 20.19 14.57
CA THR A 228 -1.63 19.20 13.50
C THR A 228 -2.36 19.82 12.32
N VAL A 229 -1.85 19.57 11.11
CA VAL A 229 -2.45 20.03 9.86
C VAL A 229 -2.85 18.81 9.05
N TYR A 230 -4.10 18.76 8.60
CA TYR A 230 -4.55 17.75 7.64
C TYR A 230 -4.68 18.38 6.25
N GLY A 231 -4.21 17.68 5.22
CA GLY A 231 -4.37 18.07 3.83
C GLY A 231 -5.15 17.01 3.07
N PRO A 232 -6.25 17.36 2.37
CA PRO A 232 -6.90 16.42 1.47
C PRO A 232 -6.01 16.12 0.24
N PRO A 233 -6.23 14.99 -0.46
CA PRO A 233 -5.56 14.70 -1.71
C PRO A 233 -5.73 15.81 -2.75
N ARG A 234 -4.70 16.04 -3.58
CA ARG A 234 -4.68 17.09 -4.63
C ARG A 234 -4.24 16.52 -5.97
N PRO A 235 -4.53 17.18 -7.11
CA PRO A 235 -3.94 16.80 -8.39
C PRO A 235 -2.42 16.71 -8.27
N ARG A 236 -1.83 15.58 -8.69
CA ARG A 236 -0.40 15.20 -8.55
C ARG A 236 0.08 14.80 -7.14
N ARG A 237 -0.76 14.88 -6.10
CA ARG A 237 -0.51 14.37 -4.73
C ARG A 237 -1.71 13.49 -4.30
N PRO A 238 -1.71 12.19 -4.68
CA PRO A 238 -2.90 11.33 -4.59
C PRO A 238 -3.27 10.90 -3.17
N PHE A 239 -2.40 11.14 -2.18
CA PHE A 239 -2.62 10.80 -0.79
C PHE A 239 -2.91 12.06 0.03
N SER A 240 -3.69 11.89 1.10
CA SER A 240 -3.83 12.92 2.12
C SER A 240 -2.47 13.20 2.77
N THR A 241 -2.34 14.34 3.43
CA THR A 241 -1.19 14.63 4.28
C THR A 241 -1.61 14.87 5.72
N VAL A 242 -0.76 14.45 6.66
CA VAL A 242 -0.87 14.82 8.07
C VAL A 242 0.47 15.43 8.45
N GLN A 243 0.48 16.65 8.95
CA GLN A 243 1.69 17.29 9.46
C GLN A 243 1.61 17.46 10.98
N PHE A 244 2.65 17.05 11.69
CA PHE A 244 2.81 17.29 13.11
C PHE A 244 3.82 18.41 13.34
N VAL A 245 3.43 19.47 14.03
CA VAL A 245 4.32 20.58 14.38
C VAL A 245 4.67 20.48 15.85
N PHE A 246 5.94 20.27 16.16
CA PHE A 246 6.44 20.20 17.53
C PHE A 246 7.14 21.50 17.95
N ASP A 247 7.14 21.77 19.25
CA ASP A 247 7.95 22.82 19.87
C ASP A 247 9.41 22.38 19.87
N GLY A 248 10.23 23.04 19.04
CA GLY A 248 11.68 22.82 18.97
C GLY A 248 12.46 23.67 19.99
N GLY A 249 11.76 24.47 20.80
CA GLY A 249 12.36 25.25 21.87
C GLY A 249 12.95 26.59 21.43
N ARG A 250 13.75 27.18 22.33
CA ARG A 250 14.46 28.44 22.12
C ARG A 250 15.94 28.17 21.86
N LEU A 251 16.45 28.67 20.75
CA LEU A 251 17.87 28.65 20.43
C LEU A 251 18.56 29.91 20.92
N SER A 252 19.75 29.74 21.48
CA SER A 252 20.66 30.85 21.75
C SER A 252 21.22 31.41 20.45
N THR A 253 21.71 32.65 20.54
CA THR A 253 22.44 33.28 19.42
C THR A 253 23.58 32.38 18.91
N GLU A 254 24.32 31.70 19.78
CA GLU A 254 25.41 30.79 19.39
C GLU A 254 24.91 29.53 18.66
N GLN A 255 23.76 28.99 19.05
CA GLN A 255 23.17 27.85 18.34
C GLN A 255 22.72 28.26 16.93
N ILE A 256 22.09 29.43 16.78
CA ILE A 256 21.68 29.95 15.47
C ILE A 256 22.88 30.14 14.54
N HIS A 257 24.00 30.69 15.04
CA HIS A 257 25.23 30.86 14.25
C HIS A 257 25.90 29.54 13.83
N ARG A 258 25.59 28.43 14.50
CA ARG A 258 26.12 27.10 14.18
C ARG A 258 25.26 26.31 13.20
N ILE A 259 24.12 26.87 12.75
CA ILE A 259 23.27 26.22 11.75
C ILE A 259 24.11 25.96 10.48
N VAL A 260 24.15 24.71 10.07
CA VAL A 260 24.73 24.27 8.80
C VAL A 260 23.58 23.74 7.95
N LEU A 261 23.23 24.50 6.91
CA LEU A 261 22.12 24.15 6.04
C LEU A 261 22.48 23.02 5.09
N ALA A 262 21.53 22.11 4.87
CA ALA A 262 21.59 21.15 3.77
C ALA A 262 21.44 21.89 2.43
N PRO A 263 22.50 22.06 1.62
CA PRO A 263 22.50 22.99 0.49
C PRO A 263 21.64 22.55 -0.70
N HIS A 264 21.18 21.30 -0.69
CA HIS A 264 20.26 20.77 -1.70
C HIS A 264 18.79 21.10 -1.38
N GLU A 265 18.51 21.53 -0.15
CA GLU A 265 17.17 21.87 0.33
C GLU A 265 17.04 23.35 0.67
N HIS A 266 18.06 23.90 1.33
CA HIS A 266 18.03 25.24 1.89
C HIS A 266 19.33 26.01 1.64
N ASP A 267 19.21 27.29 1.31
CA ASP A 267 20.32 28.21 1.09
C ASP A 267 20.37 29.36 2.10
N GLU A 268 19.30 29.58 2.87
CA GLU A 268 19.22 30.66 3.85
C GLU A 268 18.40 30.27 5.09
N ALA A 269 18.81 30.78 6.25
CA ALA A 269 18.06 30.70 7.51
C ALA A 269 17.87 32.11 8.06
N ARG A 270 16.65 32.46 8.45
CA ARG A 270 16.33 33.79 9.01
C ARG A 270 15.53 33.67 10.30
N VAL A 271 15.84 34.58 11.23
CA VAL A 271 15.11 34.77 12.48
C VAL A 271 14.56 36.19 12.48
N LEU A 272 13.24 36.33 12.35
CA LEU A 272 12.57 37.62 12.22
C LEU A 272 11.41 37.74 13.21
N PRO A 273 11.07 38.97 13.65
CA PRO A 273 9.79 39.24 14.29
C PRO A 273 8.63 38.65 13.48
N LEU A 274 7.63 38.08 14.16
CA LEU A 274 6.56 37.31 13.52
C LEU A 274 5.91 38.08 12.36
N ASP A 275 5.58 39.35 12.57
CA ASP A 275 4.92 40.23 11.59
C ASP A 275 5.72 40.46 10.30
N GLN A 276 7.06 40.41 10.36
CA GLN A 276 7.90 40.59 9.18
C GLN A 276 7.81 39.42 8.20
N TRP A 277 7.40 38.23 8.67
CA TRP A 277 7.22 37.06 7.81
C TRP A 277 6.07 37.22 6.81
N GLN A 278 5.07 38.05 7.11
CA GLN A 278 3.90 38.25 6.25
C GLN A 278 4.30 38.73 4.84
N ALA A 279 5.37 39.52 4.73
CA ALA A 279 5.84 40.03 3.44
C ALA A 279 6.69 39.02 2.64
N LEU A 280 7.09 37.89 3.26
CA LEU A 280 8.05 36.95 2.70
C LEU A 280 7.44 35.60 2.31
N MET A 281 6.22 35.29 2.76
CA MET A 281 5.55 34.02 2.48
C MET A 281 4.09 34.24 2.07
N PRO A 282 3.46 33.28 1.37
CA PRO A 282 2.04 33.33 1.09
C PRO A 282 1.19 33.53 2.35
N ASP A 283 0.04 34.19 2.21
CA ASP A 283 -0.89 34.46 3.33
C ASP A 283 -1.27 33.19 4.10
N THR A 284 -1.37 32.06 3.41
CA THR A 284 -1.71 30.76 3.99
C THR A 284 -0.60 30.19 4.85
N ASP A 285 0.66 30.35 4.44
CA ASP A 285 1.83 29.98 5.24
C ASP A 285 1.99 30.89 6.45
N PHE A 286 1.77 32.19 6.26
CA PHE A 286 1.83 33.15 7.36
C PHE A 286 0.73 32.90 8.41
N ALA A 287 -0.49 32.61 7.96
CA ALA A 287 -1.60 32.26 8.86
C ALA A 287 -1.27 31.03 9.71
N ARG A 288 -0.61 30.02 9.11
CA ARG A 288 -0.14 28.82 9.80
C ARG A 288 0.97 29.14 10.81
N LEU A 289 1.99 29.91 10.40
CA LEU A 289 3.08 30.31 11.29
C LEU A 289 2.56 31.05 12.53
N ARG A 290 1.66 32.02 12.33
CA ARG A 290 1.02 32.79 13.40
C ARG A 290 0.25 31.89 14.36
N ALA A 291 -0.44 30.88 13.85
CA ALA A 291 -1.27 30.03 14.66
C ALA A 291 -0.46 28.97 15.45
N VAL A 292 0.67 28.52 14.91
CA VAL A 292 1.65 27.72 15.66
C VAL A 292 2.25 28.54 16.80
N GLU A 293 2.59 29.81 16.57
CA GLU A 293 3.10 30.69 17.63
C GLU A 293 2.05 30.93 18.73
N GLU A 294 0.79 31.13 18.35
CA GLU A 294 -0.30 31.25 19.32
C GLU A 294 -0.48 29.96 20.15
N ALA A 295 -0.37 28.79 19.52
CA ALA A 295 -0.42 27.51 20.23
C ALA A 295 0.74 27.34 21.23
N ARG A 296 1.94 27.78 20.84
CA ARG A 296 3.12 27.79 21.71
C ARG A 296 2.92 28.72 22.91
N ARG A 297 2.46 29.95 22.67
CA ARG A 297 2.22 30.99 23.67
C ARG A 297 1.13 30.61 24.68
N THR A 298 0.05 30.00 24.21
CA THR A 298 -1.11 29.63 25.05
C THR A 298 -0.98 28.27 25.71
N GLY A 299 -0.14 27.39 25.17
CA GLY A 299 -0.06 25.99 25.61
C GLY A 299 -1.17 25.10 25.07
N VAL A 300 -2.03 25.62 24.19
CA VAL A 300 -3.14 24.87 23.59
C VAL A 300 -2.78 24.50 22.15
N ALA A 301 -2.74 23.20 21.85
CA ALA A 301 -2.43 22.74 20.50
C ALA A 301 -3.49 23.20 19.49
N GLY A 302 -3.05 23.73 18.35
CA GLY A 302 -3.90 24.15 17.24
C GLY A 302 -4.26 23.02 16.29
N TYR A 303 -5.43 23.10 15.67
CA TYR A 303 -5.87 22.22 14.60
C TYR A 303 -6.13 23.04 13.33
N PHE A 304 -5.59 22.60 12.19
CA PHE A 304 -5.69 23.30 10.91
C PHE A 304 -6.18 22.35 9.81
N ASP A 305 -7.39 22.62 9.31
CA ASP A 305 -8.08 21.77 8.32
C ASP A 305 -7.46 21.77 6.91
N SER A 306 -6.60 22.75 6.58
CA SER A 306 -5.97 22.76 5.25
C SER A 306 -4.77 23.69 5.12
N TRP A 307 -3.85 23.28 4.26
CA TRP A 307 -2.87 24.13 3.59
C TRP A 307 -3.55 25.02 2.55
N GLY A 308 -4.38 26.00 2.95
CA GLY A 308 -4.94 27.01 2.04
C GLY A 308 -5.74 26.44 0.85
N THR A 309 -7.05 26.40 0.97
CA THR A 309 -7.94 26.38 -0.20
C THR A 309 -8.27 27.82 -0.57
N THR A 310 -7.45 28.40 -1.44
CA THR A 310 -7.86 29.40 -2.44
C THR A 310 -7.13 29.08 -3.73
#